data_AF-A0A7R8UDB3-F1
#
_entry.id   AF-A0A7R8UDB3-F1
#
_cell.length_a   1.000
_cell.length_b   1.000
_cell.length_c   1.000
_cell.angle_alpha   90.00
_cell.angle_beta   90.00
_cell.angle_gamma   90.00
#
_symmetry.space_group_name_H-M   'P 1'
#
loop_
_entity.id
_entity.type
_entity.pdbx_description
1 polymer ?
#
loop_
_entity_poly.entity_id
_entity_poly.type
_entity_poly.pdbx_seq_one_letter_code
_entity_poly.pdbx_strand_id
1 'polypeptide(L)'
;MVIIKEYNSPVRQWPLARIIRTYKGDDGKVRVTDVQTVTGVWKRPIHKLASLPTEDSFSGNEAQGVSESEEQAVPKKETDFI
;
A
#
# COMPACT_ATOMS: atom_id res chain seq x y z
N MET A 1 8.48 3.71 5.27
CA MET A 1 8.74 3.44 6.72
C MET A 1 7.71 4.19 7.56
N VAL A 2 7.51 3.84 8.84
CA VAL A 2 6.55 4.54 9.74
C VAL A 2 7.16 4.88 11.11
N ILE A 3 6.64 5.93 11.76
CA ILE A 3 6.91 6.28 13.16
C ILE A 3 5.70 5.92 14.01
N ILE A 4 5.93 5.36 15.20
CA ILE A 4 4.86 5.05 16.17
C ILE A 4 4.73 6.20 17.17
N LYS A 5 3.57 6.87 17.17
CA LYS A 5 3.21 7.88 18.17
C LYS A 5 2.70 7.21 19.44
N GLU A 6 3.52 7.20 20.47
CA GLU A 6 3.14 6.70 21.80
C GLU A 6 2.95 7.83 22.81
N TYR A 7 1.92 7.71 23.65
CA TYR A 7 1.57 8.75 24.64
C TYR A 7 2.49 8.73 25.86
N ASN A 8 3.11 7.58 26.14
CA ASN A 8 4.04 7.36 27.25
C ASN A 8 5.50 7.64 26.87
N SER A 9 5.80 7.82 25.58
CA SER A 9 7.15 8.07 25.11
C SER A 9 7.37 9.59 25.01
N PRO A 10 8.51 10.11 25.51
CA PRO A 10 8.89 11.50 25.31
C PRO A 10 8.76 11.89 23.85
N VAL A 11 8.35 13.12 23.56
CA VAL A 11 8.05 13.63 22.20
C VAL A 11 9.20 13.40 21.20
N ARG A 12 10.44 13.24 21.68
CA ARG A 12 11.64 12.99 20.86
C ARG A 12 12.08 11.51 20.76
N GLN A 13 11.31 10.57 21.30
CA GLN A 13 11.69 9.14 21.38
C GLN A 13 10.64 8.21 20.74
N TRP A 14 9.97 8.68 19.70
CA TRP A 14 9.04 7.84 18.97
C TRP A 14 9.80 6.80 18.13
N PRO A 15 9.55 5.50 18.34
CA PRO A 15 10.29 4.46 17.65
C PRO A 15 9.92 4.42 16.17
N LEU A 16 10.95 4.23 15.35
CA LEU A 16 10.81 3.87 13.94
C LEU A 16 10.38 2.42 13.83
N ALA A 17 9.46 2.14 12.90
CA ALA A 17 8.99 0.80 12.65
C ALA A 17 8.73 0.53 11.17
N ARG A 18 8.69 -0.77 10.84
CA ARG A 18 8.27 -1.29 9.54
C ARG A 18 6.98 -2.08 9.70
N ILE A 19 5.98 -1.80 8.86
CA ILE A 19 4.75 -2.61 8.84
C ILE A 19 5.09 -3.99 8.29
N ILE A 20 4.71 -5.04 9.02
CA ILE A 20 4.91 -6.44 8.60
C ILE A 20 3.60 -7.13 8.21
N ARG A 21 2.46 -6.73 8.81
CA ARG A 21 1.15 -7.30 8.54
C ARG A 21 0.06 -6.26 8.74
N THR A 22 -0.98 -6.32 7.92
CA THR A 22 -2.15 -5.46 8.01
C THR A 22 -3.41 -6.28 8.28
N TYR A 23 -4.30 -5.74 9.11
CA TYR A 23 -5.59 -6.35 9.43
C TYR A 23 -6.70 -5.43 8.93
N LYS A 24 -7.41 -5.92 7.91
CA LYS A 24 -8.59 -5.27 7.34
C LYS A 24 -9.84 -5.67 8.11
N GLY A 25 -10.76 -4.74 8.28
CA GLY A 25 -12.12 -5.04 8.77
C GLY A 25 -13.05 -5.45 7.64
N ASP A 26 -14.31 -5.67 7.98
CA ASP A 26 -15.36 -6.10 7.04
C ASP A 26 -15.66 -5.05 5.95
N ASP A 27 -15.35 -3.79 6.22
CA ASP A 27 -15.43 -2.68 5.27
C ASP A 27 -14.20 -2.59 4.33
N GLY A 28 -13.29 -3.56 4.39
CA GLY A 28 -12.05 -3.59 3.62
C GLY A 28 -10.97 -2.61 4.09
N LYS A 29 -11.23 -1.80 5.13
CA LYS A 29 -10.30 -0.79 5.62
C LYS A 29 -9.35 -1.35 6.69
N VAL A 30 -8.08 -0.96 6.59
CA VAL A 30 -7.05 -1.33 7.58
C VAL A 30 -7.24 -0.48 8.83
N ARG A 31 -7.49 -1.11 9.98
CA ARG A 31 -7.57 -0.42 11.28
C ARG A 31 -6.37 -0.68 12.17
N VAL A 32 -5.79 -1.86 12.05
CA VAL A 32 -4.72 -2.36 12.90
C VAL A 32 -3.64 -2.99 12.03
N THR A 33 -2.39 -2.80 12.41
CA THR A 33 -1.22 -3.36 11.73
C THR A 33 -0.22 -3.88 12.76
N ASP A 34 0.47 -4.95 12.41
CA ASP A 34 1.68 -5.34 13.13
C ASP A 34 2.86 -4.56 12.56
N VAL A 35 3.61 -3.93 13.46
CA VAL A 35 4.79 -3.13 13.16
C VAL A 35 5.99 -3.73 13.87
N GLN A 36 7.10 -3.87 13.15
CA GLN A 36 8.37 -4.33 13.69
C GLN A 36 9.25 -3.12 14.01
N THR A 37 9.57 -2.97 15.28
CA THR A 37 10.58 -2.05 15.82
C THR A 37 11.88 -2.81 16.10
N VAL A 38 12.94 -2.08 16.48
CA VAL A 38 14.18 -2.69 17.01
C VAL A 38 13.95 -3.55 18.26
N THR A 39 12.88 -3.29 19.02
CA THR A 39 12.56 -4.01 20.26
C THR A 39 11.65 -5.22 20.05
N GLY A 40 11.02 -5.36 18.88
CA GLY A 40 10.17 -6.50 18.55
C GLY A 40 8.98 -6.16 17.66
N VAL A 41 7.98 -7.05 17.64
CA VAL A 41 6.76 -6.89 16.84
C VAL A 41 5.59 -6.46 17.71
N TRP A 42 4.99 -5.33 17.37
CA TRP A 42 3.97 -4.66 18.15
C TRP A 42 2.70 -4.49 17.32
N LYS A 43 1.53 -4.75 17.91
CA LYS A 43 0.24 -4.53 17.24
C LYS A 43 -0.24 -3.11 17.56
N ARG A 44 -0.36 -2.25 16.53
CA ARG A 44 -0.76 -0.84 16.70
C ARG A 44 -1.86 -0.44 15.72
N PRO A 45 -2.80 0.41 16.16
CA PRO A 45 -3.82 0.96 15.28
C PRO A 45 -3.23 2.03 14.36
N ILE A 46 -3.79 2.16 13.15
CA ILE A 46 -3.24 3.04 12.10
C ILE A 46 -3.17 4.51 12.51
N HIS A 47 -4.09 4.99 13.35
CA HIS A 47 -4.12 6.39 13.81
C HIS A 47 -2.96 6.75 14.78
N LYS A 48 -2.20 5.74 15.24
CA LYS A 48 -0.97 5.93 16.03
C LYS A 48 0.28 5.83 15.17
N LEU A 49 0.16 5.61 13.87
CA LEU A 49 1.28 5.49 12.95
C LEU A 49 1.35 6.74 12.06
N ALA A 50 2.56 7.25 11.86
CA ALA A 50 2.85 8.32 10.93
C ALA A 50 3.75 7.78 9.82
N SER A 51 3.32 7.88 8.56
CA SER A 51 4.15 7.48 7.42
C SER A 51 5.29 8.48 7.23
N LEU A 52 6.48 7.97 6.98
CA LEU A 52 7.60 8.82 6.57
C LEU A 52 7.52 9.08 5.06
N PRO A 53 7.89 10.30 4.62
CA PRO A 53 8.08 10.54 3.20
C PRO A 53 9.18 9.62 2.69
N THR A 54 8.88 8.87 1.62
CA THR A 54 9.90 8.19 0.83
C THR A 54 10.09 8.96 -0.47
N GLU A 55 11.30 8.92 -1.02
CA GLU A 55 11.70 9.62 -2.24
C GLU A 55 10.80 9.27 -3.46
N ASP A 56 10.03 8.17 -3.36
CA ASP A 56 9.12 7.67 -4.39
C ASP A 56 7.92 8.60 -4.68
N SER A 57 7.69 9.63 -3.85
CA SER A 57 6.53 10.53 -3.98
C SER A 57 6.85 11.89 -4.61
N PHE A 58 8.11 12.17 -4.98
CA PHE A 58 8.49 13.44 -5.62
C PHE A 58 8.40 13.43 -7.15
N SER A 59 7.94 12.34 -7.76
CA SER A 59 7.50 12.36 -9.16
C SER A 59 6.00 12.66 -9.22
N GLY A 60 5.66 13.91 -9.54
CA GLY A 60 4.33 14.25 -10.04
C GLY A 60 4.09 13.47 -11.34
N ASN A 61 3.44 12.31 -11.25
CA ASN A 61 2.99 11.57 -12.42
C ASN A 61 1.70 12.20 -12.94
N GLU A 62 1.86 13.28 -13.68
CA GLU A 62 0.91 13.67 -14.73
C GLU A 62 1.16 12.75 -15.94
N ALA A 63 0.61 11.54 -15.88
CA ALA A 63 0.56 10.67 -17.06
C ALA A 63 -0.69 9.78 -16.98
N GLN A 64 -1.82 10.35 -17.39
CA GLN A 64 -2.95 9.57 -17.89
C GLN A 64 -2.51 8.94 -19.22
N GLY A 65 -1.91 7.75 -19.13
CA GLY A 65 -1.70 6.88 -20.27
C GLY A 65 -3.02 6.21 -20.64
N VAL A 66 -3.55 6.56 -21.80
CA VAL A 66 -4.62 5.85 -22.50
C VAL A 66 -4.14 4.42 -22.77
N SER A 67 -4.91 3.41 -22.31
CA SER A 67 -4.78 2.03 -22.77
C SER A 67 -6.16 1.50 -23.14
N GLU A 68 -6.67 1.96 -24.27
CA GLU A 68 -7.66 1.20 -25.04
C GLU A 68 -6.87 0.53 -26.17
N SER A 69 -6.52 -0.74 -25.95
CA SER A 69 -5.97 -1.62 -26.98
C SER A 69 -6.82 -2.88 -27.00
N GLU A 70 -8.00 -2.75 -27.63
CA GLU A 70 -8.78 -3.91 -28.06
C GLU A 70 -8.24 -4.35 -29.43
N GLU A 71 -7.13 -5.09 -29.43
CA GLU A 71 -6.74 -5.90 -30.59
C GLU A 71 -7.22 -7.34 -30.36
N GLN A 72 -8.50 -7.60 -30.64
CA GLN A 72 -9.01 -8.96 -30.84
C GLN A 72 -8.99 -9.29 -32.33
N ALA A 73 -7.82 -9.68 -32.83
CA ALA A 73 -7.67 -10.38 -34.10
C ALA A 73 -7.74 -11.89 -33.86
N VAL A 74 -8.93 -12.48 -34.02
CA VAL A 74 -9.10 -13.94 -34.09
C VAL A 74 -8.98 -14.37 -35.56
N PRO A 75 -8.14 -15.38 -35.90
CA PRO A 75 -7.84 -15.76 -37.28
C PRO A 75 -9.01 -16.47 -37.98
N LYS A 76 -9.14 -16.16 -39.27
CA LYS A 76 -10.10 -16.69 -40.24
C LYS A 76 -10.02 -18.22 -40.30
N LYS A 77 -11.17 -18.90 -40.11
CA LYS A 77 -11.36 -20.30 -40.54
C LYS A 77 -12.50 -20.35 -41.56
N GLU A 78 -12.08 -20.55 -42.81
CA GLU A 78 -12.62 -21.49 -43.80
C GLU A 78 -14.04 -22.03 -43.59
N THR A 79 -14.91 -21.90 -44.59
CA THR A 79 -15.27 -22.97 -45.56
C THR A 79 -16.62 -22.61 -46.21
N ASP A 80 -16.68 -22.82 -47.52
CA ASP A 80 -17.83 -22.89 -48.44
C ASP A 80 -19.18 -23.23 -47.83
N PHE A 81 -20.28 -22.72 -48.42
CA PHE A 81 -21.43 -23.56 -48.82
C PHE A 81 -22.40 -22.73 -49.69
N ILE A 82 -22.45 -23.12 -50.98
CA ILE A 82 -23.50 -23.03 -52.04
C ILE A 82 -24.13 -21.68 -52.40
#